data_AF-A0A841C0T3-F1
#
_entry.id   AF-A0A841C0T3-F1
#
_cell.length_a   1.000
_cell.length_b   1.000
_cell.length_c   1.000
_cell.angle_alpha   90.00
_cell.angle_beta   90.00
_cell.angle_gamma   90.00
#
_symmetry.space_group_name_H-M   'P 1'
#
loop_
_entity.id
_entity.type
_entity.pdbx_description
1 polymer ?
#
loop_
_entity_poly.entity_id
_entity_poly.type
_entity_poly.pdbx_seq_one_letter_code
_entity_poly.pdbx_strand_id
1 'polypeptide(L)'
;MKTIIRAGLTGLAVTAMTVSTGAAAVAGPVVPRHAINVCQSASFYANYDSAGGPNQLKRVLGYADKIGHTPGAHPVYNGWAATFDFGPNDWGYIRIECIGGYDSW
;
A
#
# COMPACT_ATOMS: atom_id res chain seq x y z
N MET A 1 68.24 -40.49 11.09
CA MET A 1 66.89 -39.98 10.75
C MET A 1 66.16 -39.67 12.04
N LYS A 2 65.81 -38.40 12.30
CA LYS A 2 64.88 -38.00 13.36
C LYS A 2 64.28 -36.65 12.99
N THR A 3 63.07 -36.70 12.47
CA THR A 3 62.28 -35.54 12.05
C THR A 3 61.72 -34.84 13.28
N ILE A 4 62.00 -33.55 13.45
CA ILE A 4 61.36 -32.70 14.47
C ILE A 4 60.32 -31.85 13.74
N ILE A 5 59.04 -32.16 13.91
CA ILE A 5 57.93 -31.37 13.37
C ILE A 5 57.54 -30.33 14.43
N ARG A 6 57.72 -29.05 14.11
CA ARG A 6 57.28 -27.92 14.94
C ARG A 6 55.77 -27.73 14.75
N ALA A 7 54.99 -27.99 15.79
CA ALA A 7 53.57 -27.64 15.85
C ALA A 7 53.42 -26.16 16.19
N GLY A 8 53.20 -25.32 15.18
CA GLY A 8 52.77 -23.93 15.33
C GLY A 8 51.26 -23.85 15.18
N LEU A 9 50.54 -23.85 16.29
CA LEU A 9 49.08 -23.70 16.31
C LEU A 9 48.74 -22.20 16.17
N THR A 10 48.71 -21.68 14.94
CA THR A 10 48.16 -20.34 14.67
C THR A 10 46.64 -20.42 14.73
N GLY A 11 46.08 -20.10 15.90
CA GLY A 11 44.65 -19.99 16.12
C GLY A 11 44.05 -18.87 15.25
N LEU A 12 43.30 -19.27 14.22
CA LEU A 12 42.52 -18.37 13.39
C LEU A 12 41.27 -17.98 14.17
N ALA A 13 41.27 -16.80 14.80
CA ALA A 13 40.08 -16.25 15.45
C ALA A 13 39.09 -15.81 14.36
N VAL A 14 38.11 -16.68 14.06
CA VAL A 14 36.99 -16.35 13.18
C VAL A 14 35.98 -15.55 14.00
N THR A 15 35.99 -14.23 13.84
CA THR A 15 34.94 -13.35 14.38
C THR A 15 33.66 -13.61 13.60
N ALA A 16 32.75 -14.41 14.15
CA ALA A 16 31.43 -14.64 13.58
C ALA A 16 30.63 -13.32 13.63
N MET A 17 30.56 -12.62 12.50
CA MET A 17 29.63 -11.51 12.33
C MET A 17 28.22 -12.08 12.25
N THR A 18 27.48 -12.04 13.36
CA THR A 18 26.04 -12.32 13.37
C THR A 18 25.34 -11.22 12.58
N VAL A 19 25.01 -11.51 11.31
CA VAL A 19 24.11 -10.68 10.52
C VAL A 19 22.71 -10.86 11.11
N SER A 20 22.26 -9.88 11.89
CA SER A 20 20.85 -9.81 12.28
C SER A 20 20.03 -9.53 11.02
N THR A 21 19.43 -10.56 10.45
CA THR A 21 18.40 -10.43 9.42
C THR A 21 17.17 -9.82 10.08
N GLY A 22 17.15 -8.50 10.24
CA GLY A 22 15.94 -7.80 10.67
C GLY A 22 14.81 -8.18 9.71
N ALA A 23 13.76 -8.79 10.22
CA ALA A 23 12.58 -9.09 9.41
C ALA A 23 12.07 -7.76 8.82
N ALA A 24 11.87 -7.72 7.50
CA ALA A 24 11.26 -6.57 6.87
C ALA A 24 9.87 -6.36 7.49
N ALA A 25 9.66 -5.19 8.11
CA ALA A 25 8.35 -4.83 8.62
C ALA A 25 7.41 -4.61 7.43
N VAL A 26 6.53 -5.58 7.18
CA VAL A 26 5.47 -5.43 6.19
C VAL A 26 4.34 -4.68 6.88
N ALA A 27 4.04 -3.46 6.41
CA ALA A 27 2.85 -2.76 6.85
C ALA A 27 1.63 -3.63 6.51
N GLY A 28 0.83 -3.97 7.52
CA GLY A 28 -0.39 -4.74 7.32
C GLY A 28 -1.40 -4.00 6.43
N PRO A 29 -2.34 -4.70 5.78
CA PRO A 29 -3.38 -4.06 5.00
C PRO A 29 -4.19 -3.09 5.87
N VAL A 30 -4.24 -1.82 5.47
CA VAL A 30 -5.02 -0.79 6.16
C VAL A 30 -6.46 -0.83 5.64
N VAL A 31 -7.40 -1.08 6.54
CA VAL A 31 -8.84 -1.09 6.24
C VAL A 31 -9.27 0.31 5.80
N PRO A 32 -10.10 0.44 4.75
CA PRO A 32 -10.68 1.73 4.38
C PRO A 32 -11.55 2.29 5.49
N ARG A 33 -11.31 3.56 5.86
CA ARG A 33 -12.27 4.32 6.65
C ARG A 33 -13.51 4.56 5.81
N HIS A 34 -14.67 4.31 6.39
CA HIS A 34 -15.96 4.61 5.76
C HIS A 34 -16.04 6.11 5.44
N ALA A 35 -16.39 6.44 4.21
CA ALA A 35 -16.60 7.78 3.70
C ALA A 35 -17.73 7.79 2.66
N ILE A 36 -18.32 8.94 2.36
CA ILE A 36 -19.34 9.03 1.32
C ILE A 36 -18.83 9.80 0.11
N ASN A 37 -19.40 9.49 -1.05
CA ASN A 37 -19.29 10.38 -2.20
C ASN A 37 -20.11 11.66 -1.94
N VAL A 38 -19.45 12.81 -1.88
CA VAL A 38 -20.11 14.11 -1.69
C VAL A 38 -20.42 14.83 -3.01
N CYS A 39 -19.89 14.33 -4.12
CA CYS A 39 -20.24 14.84 -5.44
C CYS A 39 -21.61 14.30 -5.88
N GLN A 40 -22.37 15.09 -6.64
CA GLN A 40 -23.65 14.65 -7.21
C GLN A 40 -23.47 13.51 -8.24
N SER A 41 -22.33 13.52 -8.93
CA SER A 41 -21.93 12.52 -9.91
C SER A 41 -20.41 12.45 -9.95
N ALA A 42 -19.85 11.25 -9.78
CA ALA A 42 -18.41 11.02 -9.79
C ALA A 42 -18.06 9.77 -10.59
N SER A 43 -17.18 9.91 -11.58
CA SER A 43 -16.67 8.76 -12.33
C SER A 43 -15.76 7.89 -11.47
N PHE A 44 -15.96 6.57 -11.54
CA PHE A 44 -15.18 5.57 -10.81
C PHE A 44 -14.48 4.62 -11.78
N TYR A 45 -13.15 4.59 -11.71
CA TYR A 45 -12.29 3.90 -12.67
C TYR A 45 -11.61 2.68 -12.06
N ALA A 46 -11.36 1.63 -12.85
CA ALA A 46 -10.74 0.41 -12.34
C ALA A 46 -9.28 0.60 -11.97
N ASN A 47 -8.57 1.48 -12.68
CA ASN A 47 -7.15 1.65 -12.52
C ASN A 47 -6.69 3.10 -12.80
N TYR A 48 -5.46 3.39 -12.40
CA TYR A 48 -4.77 4.65 -12.65
C TYR A 48 -3.40 4.35 -13.23
N ASP A 49 -3.07 4.98 -14.35
CA ASP A 49 -1.74 4.96 -14.96
C ASP A 49 -1.03 6.29 -14.72
N SER A 50 0.25 6.28 -14.32
CA SER A 50 0.98 7.50 -14.00
C SER A 50 1.20 8.43 -15.20
N ALA A 51 1.18 7.92 -16.43
CA ALA A 51 1.35 8.70 -17.65
C ALA A 51 0.01 9.11 -18.27
N GLY A 52 -1.01 8.26 -18.18
CA GLY A 52 -2.32 8.45 -18.84
C GLY A 52 -3.47 8.88 -17.91
N GLY A 53 -3.30 8.77 -16.59
CA GLY A 53 -4.35 9.06 -15.61
C GLY A 53 -5.33 7.89 -15.40
N PRO A 54 -6.55 8.17 -14.91
CA PRO A 54 -7.54 7.12 -14.65
C PRO A 54 -7.99 6.45 -15.95
N ASN A 55 -8.20 5.14 -15.90
CA ASN A 55 -8.62 4.36 -17.08
C ASN A 55 -9.58 3.23 -16.69
N GLN A 56 -10.24 2.64 -17.70
CA GLN A 56 -11.25 1.59 -17.52
C GLN A 56 -12.41 2.06 -16.61
N LEU A 57 -13.24 2.97 -17.12
CA LEU A 57 -14.42 3.45 -16.39
C LEU A 57 -15.30 2.25 -16.00
N LYS A 58 -15.56 2.11 -14.69
CA LYS A 58 -16.44 1.05 -14.15
C LYS A 58 -17.87 1.53 -14.07
N ARG A 59 -18.09 2.68 -13.43
CA ARG A 59 -19.42 3.22 -13.12
C ARG A 59 -19.34 4.70 -12.74
N VAL A 60 -20.50 5.30 -12.53
CA VAL A 60 -20.66 6.62 -11.91
C VAL A 60 -21.28 6.43 -10.54
N LEU A 61 -20.69 7.07 -9.54
CA LEU A 61 -21.20 7.11 -8.17
C LEU A 61 -22.02 8.39 -7.96
N GLY A 62 -23.17 8.24 -7.31
CA GLY A 62 -24.05 9.32 -6.90
C GLY A 62 -23.72 9.85 -5.51
N TYR A 63 -24.34 10.97 -5.14
CA TYR A 63 -24.22 11.52 -3.80
C TYR A 63 -24.63 10.49 -2.74
N ALA A 64 -23.90 10.46 -1.62
CA ALA A 64 -24.06 9.56 -0.49
C ALA A 64 -23.74 8.08 -0.77
N ASP A 65 -23.23 7.73 -1.96
CA ASP A 65 -22.70 6.39 -2.20
C ASP A 65 -21.58 6.05 -1.21
N LYS A 66 -21.64 4.82 -0.73
CA LYS A 66 -20.85 4.26 0.36
C LYS A 66 -19.47 3.85 -0.12
N ILE A 67 -18.45 4.63 0.25
CA ILE A 67 -17.08 4.45 -0.24
C ILE A 67 -16.04 4.42 0.87
N GLY A 68 -14.82 4.00 0.57
CA GLY A 68 -13.76 3.82 1.56
C GLY A 68 -12.45 4.40 1.10
N HIS A 69 -11.84 5.23 1.94
CA HIS A 69 -10.47 5.71 1.72
C HIS A 69 -9.83 5.99 3.07
N THR A 70 -8.56 5.65 3.24
CA THR A 70 -7.80 5.98 4.45
C THR A 70 -6.69 6.96 4.09
N PRO A 71 -6.83 8.26 4.44
CA PRO A 71 -5.82 9.28 4.15
C PRO A 71 -4.45 8.88 4.69
N GLY A 72 -3.41 9.03 3.86
CA GLY A 72 -2.04 8.66 4.20
C GLY A 72 -1.72 7.16 4.09
N ALA A 73 -2.73 6.30 3.94
CA ALA A 73 -2.53 4.86 3.74
C ALA A 73 -2.87 4.40 2.33
N HIS A 74 -3.92 4.96 1.73
CA HIS A 74 -4.33 4.63 0.37
C HIS A 74 -3.80 5.67 -0.63
N PRO A 75 -3.32 5.24 -1.80
CA PRO A 75 -2.65 6.14 -2.72
C PRO A 75 -3.59 7.19 -3.31
N VAL A 76 -3.02 8.36 -3.56
CA VAL A 76 -3.64 9.47 -4.28
C VAL A 76 -2.68 9.91 -5.38
N TYR A 77 -3.12 9.85 -6.63
CA TYR A 77 -2.32 10.21 -7.79
C TYR A 77 -2.99 11.34 -8.56
N ASN A 78 -2.36 12.52 -8.58
CA ASN A 78 -2.86 13.68 -9.33
C ASN A 78 -4.37 13.98 -9.08
N GLY A 79 -4.78 13.95 -7.81
CA GLY A 79 -6.18 14.16 -7.42
C GLY A 79 -7.10 12.96 -7.56
N TRP A 80 -6.61 11.78 -7.94
CA TRP A 80 -7.37 10.52 -7.98
C TRP A 80 -6.98 9.63 -6.81
N ALA A 81 -7.95 9.33 -5.95
CA ALA A 81 -7.75 8.54 -4.75
C ALA A 81 -8.20 7.09 -4.98
N ALA A 82 -7.35 6.13 -4.63
CA ALA A 82 -7.74 4.73 -4.55
C ALA A 82 -8.82 4.58 -3.48
N THR A 83 -9.97 4.07 -3.89
CA THR A 83 -11.21 4.10 -3.13
C THR A 83 -11.90 2.76 -3.25
N PHE A 84 -12.38 2.24 -2.13
CA PHE A 84 -13.20 1.04 -2.08
C PHE A 84 -14.68 1.44 -2.22
N ASP A 85 -15.40 0.85 -3.16
CA ASP A 85 -16.85 1.01 -3.27
C ASP A 85 -17.51 -0.15 -2.51
N PHE A 86 -18.19 0.17 -1.41
CA PHE A 86 -18.81 -0.83 -0.55
C PHE A 86 -20.15 -1.36 -1.07
N GLY A 87 -20.73 -0.77 -2.13
CA GLY A 87 -21.91 -1.34 -2.77
C GLY A 87 -21.56 -2.66 -3.48
N PRO A 88 -20.73 -2.62 -4.53
CA PRO A 88 -20.25 -3.80 -5.25
C PRO A 88 -19.08 -4.53 -4.57
N ASN A 89 -18.50 -3.95 -3.51
CA ASN A 89 -17.30 -4.45 -2.82
C ASN A 89 -16.07 -4.55 -3.72
N ASP A 90 -15.76 -3.48 -4.44
CA ASP A 90 -14.62 -3.43 -5.35
C ASP A 90 -13.78 -2.16 -5.26
N TRP A 91 -12.50 -2.27 -5.64
CA TRP A 91 -11.56 -1.16 -5.65
C TRP A 91 -11.60 -0.38 -6.96
N GLY A 92 -11.33 0.92 -6.88
CA GLY A 92 -11.15 1.78 -8.04
C GLY A 92 -10.60 3.15 -7.66
N TYR A 93 -10.77 4.12 -8.54
CA TYR A 93 -10.28 5.48 -8.39
C TYR A 93 -11.40 6.49 -8.63
N ILE A 94 -11.54 7.43 -7.68
CA ILE A 94 -12.44 8.59 -7.76
C ILE A 94 -11.63 9.86 -7.57
N ARG A 95 -12.18 11.00 -7.98
CA ARG A 95 -11.65 12.32 -7.63
C ARG A 95 -11.65 12.53 -6.13
N ILE A 96 -10.52 12.90 -5.55
CA ILE A 96 -10.35 13.02 -4.10
C ILE A 96 -11.28 14.06 -3.50
N GLU A 97 -11.59 15.14 -4.23
CA GLU A 97 -12.54 16.14 -3.76
C GLU A 97 -13.98 15.62 -3.60
N CYS A 98 -14.29 14.47 -4.20
CA CYS A 98 -15.57 13.80 -4.05
C CYS A 98 -15.63 12.89 -2.80
N ILE A 99 -14.52 12.68 -2.11
CA ILE A 99 -14.49 11.90 -0.87
C ILE A 99 -14.71 12.84 0.32
N GLY A 100 -15.81 12.65 1.03
CA GLY A 100 -16.12 13.41 2.24
C GLY A 100 -16.90 12.57 3.25
N GLY A 101 -17.27 13.18 4.38
CA GLY A 101 -17.99 12.45 5.43
C GLY A 101 -17.21 11.23 5.93
N TYR A 102 -15.92 11.40 6.24
CA TYR A 102 -15.16 10.32 6.85
C TYR A 102 -15.78 9.92 8.19
N ASP A 103 -15.76 8.62 8.45
CA ASP A 103 -16.35 7.95 9.59
C ASP A 103 -17.86 8.23 9.75
N SER A 104 -18.54 8.60 8.66
CA SER A 104 -19.95 9.01 8.67
C SER A 104 -20.86 8.02 7.95
N TRP A 105 -20.80 6.72 8.27
CA TRP A 105 -21.79 5.69 7.98
C TRP A 105 -21.26 4.29 8.33
#